data_AF-A0A0G3GZH2-F1
#
_entry.id   AF-A0A0G3GZH2-F1
#
_cell.length_a   1.000
_cell.length_b   1.000
_cell.length_c   1.000
_cell.angle_alpha   90.00
_cell.angle_beta   90.00
_cell.angle_gamma   90.00
#
_symmetry.space_group_name_H-M   'P 1'
#
loop_
_entity.id
_entity.type
_entity.pdbx_description
1 polymer ?
#
loop_
_entity_poly.entity_id
_entity_poly.type
_entity_poly.pdbx_seq_one_letter_code
_entity_poly.pdbx_strand_id
1 'polypeptide(L)' 'MKTSNPFTPTFGLTPAVPVGQDEVVEAFNDGLKAGPGAPARALFLVGTRGVDKTVVLNELEDAAREQGWVTI' A
#
# COMPACT_ATOMS: atom_id res chain seq x y z
N MET A 1 26.66 6.49 -17.95
CA MET A 1 25.30 6.71 -17.40
C MET A 1 25.33 6.25 -15.95
N LYS A 2 25.05 7.12 -14.98
CA LYS A 2 25.09 6.73 -13.55
C LYS A 2 23.81 5.97 -13.26
N THR A 3 23.90 4.66 -13.03
CA THR A 3 22.74 3.86 -12.62
C THR A 3 22.30 4.40 -11.25
N SER A 4 21.10 4.99 -11.21
CA SER A 4 20.49 5.46 -9.97
C SER A 4 20.34 4.27 -9.02
N ASN A 5 20.71 4.43 -7.74
CA ASN A 5 20.45 3.39 -6.75
C ASN A 5 18.92 3.26 -6.57
N PRO A 6 18.31 2.11 -6.92
CA PRO A 6 16.87 1.92 -6.85
C PRO A 6 16.33 1.91 -5.42
N PHE A 7 17.20 1.85 -4.41
CA PHE A 7 16.85 1.85 -2.99
C PHE A 7 17.08 3.20 -2.32
N THR A 8 17.23 4.28 -3.10
CA THR A 8 17.40 5.62 -2.51
C THR A 8 16.10 6.06 -1.84
N PRO A 9 16.06 6.21 -0.51
CA PRO A 9 14.82 6.54 0.19
C PRO A 9 14.42 7.98 -0.14
N THR A 10 13.27 8.13 -0.78
CA THR A 10 12.66 9.41 -1.15
C THR A 10 11.21 9.40 -0.68
N PHE A 11 10.65 10.57 -0.37
CA PHE A 11 9.27 10.66 0.08
C PHE A 11 8.30 10.10 -0.97
N GLY A 12 7.40 9.21 -0.52
CA GLY A 12 6.30 8.67 -1.34
C GLY A 12 6.72 7.67 -2.41
N LEU A 13 8.00 7.29 -2.49
CA LEU A 13 8.50 6.42 -3.54
C LEU A 13 8.33 4.95 -3.12
N THR A 14 7.55 4.20 -3.90
CA THR A 14 7.46 2.74 -3.76
C THR A 14 8.75 2.12 -4.31
N PRO A 15 9.46 1.26 -3.55
CA PRO A 15 10.63 0.55 -4.05
C PRO A 15 10.23 -0.42 -5.17
N ALA A 16 11.18 -0.78 -6.03
CA ALA A 16 10.91 -1.70 -7.15
C ALA A 16 10.34 -3.06 -6.73
N VAL A 17 10.60 -3.48 -5.50
CA VAL A 17 10.00 -4.67 -4.89
C VAL A 17 9.58 -4.32 -3.46
N PRO A 18 8.30 -4.00 -3.23
CA PRO A 18 7.73 -3.97 -1.88
C PRO A 18 7.69 -5.41 -1.36
N VAL A 19 8.11 -5.62 -0.11
CA VAL A 19 8.11 -6.95 0.52
C VAL A 19 7.35 -6.91 1.82
N GLY A 20 6.53 -7.94 2.10
CA GLY A 20 5.89 -8.15 3.40
C GLY A 20 4.61 -7.35 3.62
N GLN A 21 3.99 -6.85 2.55
CA GLN A 21 2.74 -6.08 2.62
C GLN A 21 1.54 -6.84 2.05
N ASP A 22 1.77 -8.03 1.47
CA ASP A 22 0.78 -8.82 0.73
C ASP A 22 -0.46 -9.13 1.56
N GLU A 23 -0.30 -9.60 2.80
CA GLU A 23 -1.43 -9.94 3.68
C GLU A 23 -2.35 -8.74 3.98
N VAL A 24 -1.76 -7.54 4.13
CA VAL A 24 -2.52 -6.31 4.40
C VAL A 24 -3.30 -5.89 3.16
N VAL A 25 -2.68 -5.97 1.99
CA VAL A 25 -3.30 -5.64 0.70
C VAL A 25 -4.40 -6.64 0.37
N GLU A 26 -4.18 -7.93 0.58
CA GLU A 26 -5.20 -8.98 0.39
C GLU A 26 -6.40 -8.78 1.31
N ALA A 27 -6.18 -8.55 2.61
CA ALA A 27 -7.26 -8.29 3.56
C ALA A 27 -8.07 -7.05 3.16
N PHE A 28 -7.39 -5.97 2.75
CA PHE A 28 -8.06 -4.77 2.25
C PHE A 28 -8.88 -5.05 1.00
N ASN A 29 -8.32 -5.79 0.03
CA ASN A 29 -9.01 -6.16 -1.19
C ASN A 29 -10.30 -6.93 -0.92
N ASP A 30 -10.26 -7.87 0.02
CA ASP A 30 -11.42 -8.62 0.44
C ASP A 30 -12.45 -7.72 1.15
N GLY A 31 -11.99 -6.74 1.93
CA GLY A 31 -12.84 -5.70 2.51
C GLY A 31 -13.55 -4.84 1.45
N LEU A 32 -12.86 -4.47 0.37
CA LEU A 32 -13.47 -3.72 -0.73
C LEU A 32 -14.57 -4.53 -1.41
N LYS A 33 -14.31 -5.81 -1.72
CA LYS A 33 -15.26 -6.75 -2.35
C LYS A 33 -16.48 -7.08 -1.48
N ALA A 34 -16.28 -7.27 -0.17
CA ALA A 34 -17.34 -7.62 0.77
C ALA A 34 -18.40 -6.51 0.95
N GLY A 35 -18.06 -5.27 0.57
CA GLY A 35 -19.01 -4.15 0.56
C GLY A 35 -19.10 -3.38 1.89
N PRO A 36 -20.12 -2.53 2.04
CA PRO A 36 -20.27 -1.66 3.20
C PRO A 36 -20.31 -2.43 4.53
N GLY A 37 -19.58 -1.95 5.54
CA GLY A 37 -19.53 -2.56 6.88
C GLY A 37 -18.49 -3.67 7.04
N ALA A 38 -17.79 -4.07 5.97
CA ALA A 38 -16.70 -5.02 6.06
C ALA A 38 -15.55 -4.47 6.94
N PRO A 39 -15.11 -5.18 8.00
CA PRO A 39 -14.09 -4.68 8.93
C PRO A 39 -12.77 -4.29 8.26
N ALA A 40 -12.36 -5.03 7.22
CA ALA A 40 -11.09 -4.80 6.54
C ALA A 40 -11.07 -3.57 5.61
N ARG A 41 -12.19 -2.82 5.48
CA ARG A 41 -12.20 -1.52 4.79
C ARG A 41 -11.56 -0.40 5.59
N ALA A 42 -11.47 -0.55 6.91
CA ALA A 42 -10.85 0.42 7.80
C ALA A 42 -9.58 -0.19 8.39
N LEU A 43 -8.43 0.39 8.07
CA LEU A 43 -7.12 -0.07 8.51
C LEU A 43 -6.46 1.00 9.36
N PHE A 44 -5.76 0.56 10.41
CA PHE A 44 -4.93 1.43 11.24
C PHE A 44 -3.48 0.99 11.15
N LEU A 45 -2.67 1.72 10.37
CA LEU A 45 -1.27 1.41 10.14
C LEU A 45 -0.39 2.02 11.23
N VAL A 46 0.17 1.18 12.10
CA VAL A 46 1.04 1.58 13.22
C VAL A 46 2.46 1.09 12.99
N GLY A 47 3.44 1.93 13.31
CA GLY A 47 4.85 1.55 13.27
C GLY A 47 5.78 2.72 13.49
N THR A 48 7.05 2.46 13.73
CA THR A 48 8.09 3.49 13.91
C THR A 48 8.36 4.24 12.59
N ARG A 49 9.15 5.31 12.63
CA ARG A 49 9.57 6.02 11.41
C ARG A 49 10.49 5.12 10.57
N GLY A 50 10.28 5.08 9.26
CA GLY A 50 11.12 4.32 8.33
C GLY A 50 10.75 2.85 8.14
N VAL A 51 9.56 2.42 8.59
CA VAL A 51 9.02 1.07 8.35
C VAL A 51 8.08 1.00 7.15
N ASP A 52 8.26 1.91 6.19
CA ASP A 52 7.55 1.89 4.90
C ASP A 52 6.02 1.98 4.95
N LYS A 53 5.46 2.58 6.01
CA LYS A 53 4.00 2.85 6.09
C LYS A 53 3.45 3.60 4.86
N THR A 54 4.24 4.49 4.27
CA THR A 54 3.85 5.21 3.04
C THR A 54 3.80 4.28 1.83
N VAL A 55 4.69 3.28 1.75
CA VAL A 55 4.64 2.28 0.68
C VAL A 55 3.36 1.45 0.82
N VAL A 56 2.97 1.07 2.05
CA VAL A 56 1.70 0.38 2.29
C VAL A 56 0.51 1.20 1.79
N LEU A 57 0.49 2.51 2.02
CA LEU A 57 -0.57 3.36 1.50
C LEU A 57 -0.61 3.38 -0.03
N ASN A 58 0.54 3.41 -0.70
CA ASN A 58 0.62 3.34 -2.16
C ASN A 58 0.10 1.99 -2.70
N GLU A 59 0.47 0.87 -2.08
CA GLU A 59 -0.03 -0.46 -2.49
C GLU A 59 -1.55 -0.57 -2.32
N LEU A 60 -2.10 -0.02 -1.24
CA LEU A 60 -3.55 0.03 -1.02
C LEU A 60 -4.26 0.95 -2.03
N GLU A 61 -3.64 2.06 -2.41
CA GLU A 61 -4.13 2.96 -3.46
C GLU A 61 -4.20 2.24 -4.81
N ASP A 62 -3.13 1.56 -5.21
CA ASP A 62 -3.07 0.80 -6.46
C ASP A 62 -4.10 -0.34 -6.47
N ALA A 63 -4.19 -1.11 -5.38
CA ALA A 63 -5.15 -2.20 -5.24
C ALA A 63 -6.62 -1.71 -5.28
N ALA A 64 -6.91 -0.54 -4.72
CA ALA A 64 -8.23 0.10 -4.82
C ALA A 64 -8.54 0.51 -6.27
N ARG A 65 -7.58 1.14 -6.96
CA ARG A 65 -7.72 1.56 -8.36
C ARG A 65 -7.97 0.40 -9.30
N GLU A 66 -7.26 -0.71 -9.12
CA GLU A 66 -7.46 -1.94 -9.91
C GLU A 66 -8.89 -2.49 -9.79
N GLN A 67 -9.54 -2.24 -8.67
CA GLN A 67 -10.95 -2.59 -8.43
C GLN A 67 -11.95 -1.50 -8.87
N GLY A 68 -11.49 -0.41 -9.50
CA GLY A 68 -12.32 0.68 -10.00
C GLY A 68 -12.73 1.72 -8.96
N TRP A 69 -12.04 1.75 -7.80
CA TRP A 69 -12.27 2.78 -6.78
C TRP A 69 -11.52 4.07 -7.10
N VAL A 70 -12.09 5.19 -6.63
CA VAL A 70 -11.42 6.49 -6.64
C VAL A 70 -10.60 6.62 -5.35
N THR A 71 -9.32 6.99 -5.51
CA THR A 71 -8.36 7.23 -4.43
C THR A 71 -8.02 8.72 -4.36
N ILE A 72 -7.85 9.29 -3.17
CA ILE A 72 -7.63 10.73 -2.95
C ILE A 72 -6.46 11.02 -2.01
#